data_AF-A0A830DGK6-F1
#
_entry.id   AF-A0A830DGK6-F1
#
_cell.length_a   1.000
_cell.length_b   1.000
_cell.length_c   1.000
_cell.angle_alpha   90.00
_cell.angle_beta   90.00
_cell.angle_gamma   90.00
#
_symmetry.space_group_name_H-M   'P 1'
#
loop_
_entity.id
_entity.type
_entity.pdbx_description
1 polymer ?
#
loop_
_entity_poly.entity_id
_entity_poly.type
_entity_poly.pdbx_seq_one_letter_code
_entity_poly.pdbx_strand_id
1 'polypeptide(L)'
;KIEVPQAVLPDTVFEAVVRIPYDKQVKQVLANGKKEGFELAPSDRISPEMKEKIGNLSFQSYRPNKKNILVIGPVPGQKYSEIAFPILSPDPTTKKDVHFLKYPIYVGGNRGRGQIYPDGSKSNNTVYNATGAGVITITDPADGRQVVDIIPPGPELLVSEGESIKFDQPLTSNPNVGGFGQGDAEIVLQDPLRVQGLLFFLASVILAQI
;
A
#
# COMPACT_ATOMS: atom_id res chain seq x y z
N LYS A 1 2.71 -4.09 -7.17
CA LYS A 1 4.02 -3.93 -7.84
C LYS A 1 4.39 -2.45 -7.77
N ILE A 2 5.68 -2.13 -7.61
CA ILE A 2 6.20 -0.76 -7.73
C ILE A 2 7.18 -0.69 -8.90
N GLU A 3 7.17 0.42 -9.62
CA GLU A 3 8.08 0.74 -10.72
C GLU A 3 8.64 2.15 -10.49
N VAL A 4 9.96 2.26 -10.52
CA VAL A 4 10.73 3.50 -10.28
C VAL A 4 11.91 3.56 -11.25
N PRO A 5 12.46 4.75 -11.55
CA PRO A 5 13.71 4.86 -12.28
C PRO A 5 14.85 4.15 -11.53
N GLN A 6 15.75 3.50 -12.26
CA GLN A 6 16.91 2.84 -11.69
C GLN A 6 17.87 3.84 -11.00
N ALA A 7 17.97 5.05 -11.56
CA ALA A 7 18.71 6.16 -10.99
C ALA A 7 18.00 7.51 -11.23
N VAL A 8 18.21 8.47 -10.33
CA VAL A 8 17.77 9.86 -10.46
C VAL A 8 18.88 10.81 -10.04
N LEU A 9 18.89 11.99 -10.67
CA LEU A 9 19.74 13.12 -10.28
C LEU A 9 19.16 13.82 -9.03
N PRO A 10 19.95 14.65 -8.31
CA PRO A 10 19.43 15.50 -7.23
C PRO A 10 18.46 16.59 -7.75
N ASP A 11 17.62 17.14 -6.85
CA ASP A 11 16.56 18.13 -7.12
C ASP A 11 15.72 17.87 -8.39
N THR A 12 15.41 16.59 -8.65
CA THR A 12 14.72 16.13 -9.86
C THR A 12 13.38 15.51 -9.50
N VAL A 13 12.31 15.94 -10.17
CA VAL A 13 10.99 15.32 -10.04
C VAL A 13 10.94 14.06 -10.92
N PHE A 14 10.53 12.94 -10.34
CA PHE A 14 10.36 11.67 -11.04
C PHE A 14 9.03 11.00 -10.67
N GLU A 15 8.61 10.07 -11.53
CA GLU A 15 7.39 9.29 -11.35
C GLU A 15 7.71 7.95 -10.67
N ALA A 16 7.05 7.65 -9.55
CA ALA A 16 7.04 6.32 -8.96
C ALA A 16 5.65 5.70 -9.15
N VAL A 17 5.54 4.63 -9.94
CA VAL A 17 4.25 4.02 -10.31
C VAL A 17 3.96 2.83 -9.41
N VAL A 18 2.85 2.90 -8.68
CA VAL A 18 2.35 1.81 -7.84
C VAL A 18 1.17 1.15 -8.54
N ARG A 19 1.32 -0.12 -8.90
CA ARG A 19 0.26 -0.94 -9.51
C ARG A 19 -0.36 -1.85 -8.44
N ILE A 20 -1.67 -1.74 -8.25
CA ILE A 20 -2.51 -2.54 -7.34
C ILE A 20 -3.46 -3.38 -8.20
N PRO A 21 -2.99 -4.49 -8.79
CA PRO A 21 -3.78 -5.29 -9.74
C PRO A 21 -4.95 -5.98 -9.04
N TYR A 22 -6.12 -6.01 -9.69
CA TYR A 22 -7.29 -6.72 -9.19
C TYR A 22 -8.38 -6.95 -10.25
N ASP A 23 -9.33 -7.83 -9.94
CA ASP A 23 -10.53 -8.05 -10.75
C ASP A 23 -11.54 -6.89 -10.60
N LYS A 24 -11.72 -6.14 -11.70
CA LYS A 24 -12.51 -4.90 -11.79
C LYS A 24 -13.99 -5.05 -11.43
N GLN A 25 -14.51 -6.28 -11.34
CA GLN A 25 -15.87 -6.57 -10.90
C GLN A 25 -16.08 -6.34 -9.38
N VAL A 26 -15.00 -6.26 -8.58
CA VAL A 26 -15.07 -6.32 -7.10
C VAL A 26 -14.61 -5.01 -6.41
N LYS A 27 -15.54 -4.32 -5.73
CA LYS A 27 -15.33 -3.01 -5.08
C LYS A 27 -14.81 -3.12 -3.62
N GLN A 28 -13.68 -2.47 -3.24
CA GLN A 28 -13.26 -2.30 -1.82
C GLN A 28 -12.07 -1.28 -1.62
N VAL A 29 -11.62 -1.01 -0.37
CA VAL A 29 -10.98 0.26 0.13
C VAL A 29 -9.48 0.15 0.57
N LEU A 30 -8.78 1.17 1.14
CA LEU A 30 -7.29 1.35 1.02
C LEU A 30 -6.47 1.99 2.19
N ALA A 31 -5.16 1.63 2.32
CA ALA A 31 -4.01 2.23 3.08
C ALA A 31 -2.67 1.41 2.89
N ASN A 32 -1.54 1.62 3.62
CA ASN A 32 -0.40 2.56 3.31
C ASN A 32 1.00 2.17 3.95
N GLY A 33 2.13 2.95 3.77
CA GLY A 33 3.52 2.70 4.30
C GLY A 33 4.55 3.89 4.35
N LYS A 34 5.85 3.68 4.74
CA LYS A 34 6.90 4.70 5.18
C LYS A 34 8.40 4.55 4.71
N LYS A 35 9.17 5.66 4.41
CA LYS A 35 10.61 5.97 4.83
C LYS A 35 11.26 7.27 4.22
N GLU A 36 12.38 7.78 4.80
CA GLU A 36 12.85 9.21 4.78
C GLU A 36 13.80 9.71 3.67
N GLY A 37 13.78 11.03 3.40
CA GLY A 37 14.72 11.79 2.54
C GLY A 37 14.08 12.41 1.29
N PHE A 38 13.35 11.58 0.54
CA PHE A 38 12.52 11.98 -0.60
C PHE A 38 11.21 12.62 -0.13
N GLU A 39 10.62 13.54 -0.89
CA GLU A 39 9.34 14.18 -0.54
C GLU A 39 8.42 14.35 -1.76
N LEU A 40 7.14 14.62 -1.52
CA LEU A 40 6.19 14.91 -2.60
C LEU A 40 6.66 16.15 -3.37
N ALA A 41 6.67 16.08 -4.70
CA ALA A 41 7.05 17.22 -5.53
C ALA A 41 6.09 18.41 -5.32
N PRO A 42 6.60 19.64 -5.16
CA PRO A 42 5.77 20.85 -5.14
C PRO A 42 4.92 21.00 -6.41
N SER A 43 3.68 21.46 -6.26
CA SER A 43 2.69 21.53 -7.36
C SER A 43 3.14 22.38 -8.55
N ASP A 44 4.06 23.32 -8.36
CA ASP A 44 4.71 24.15 -9.39
C ASP A 44 5.79 23.39 -10.17
N ARG A 45 6.46 22.40 -9.55
CA ARG A 45 7.52 21.56 -10.17
C ARG A 45 6.97 20.36 -10.95
N ILE A 46 5.69 20.00 -10.79
CA ILE A 46 5.06 18.87 -11.49
C ILE A 46 4.63 19.29 -12.91
N SER A 47 5.07 18.54 -13.92
CA SER A 47 4.73 18.78 -15.33
C SER A 47 3.23 18.62 -15.64
N PRO A 48 2.69 19.27 -16.69
CA PRO A 48 1.28 19.13 -17.06
C PRO A 48 0.86 17.68 -17.34
N GLU A 49 1.69 16.91 -18.06
CA GLU A 49 1.45 15.48 -18.34
C GLU A 49 1.34 14.66 -17.05
N MET A 50 2.24 14.89 -16.09
CA MET A 50 2.22 14.17 -14.82
C MET A 50 1.00 14.58 -13.96
N LYS A 51 0.58 15.85 -14.00
CA LYS A 51 -0.67 16.31 -13.37
C LYS A 51 -1.89 15.60 -13.95
N GLU A 52 -1.94 15.37 -15.26
CA GLU A 52 -3.03 14.65 -15.91
C GLU A 52 -3.09 13.18 -15.45
N LYS A 53 -1.94 12.47 -15.40
CA LYS A 53 -1.86 11.10 -14.87
C LYS A 53 -2.31 10.99 -13.41
N ILE A 54 -1.93 11.97 -12.58
CA ILE A 54 -2.33 12.05 -11.16
C ILE A 54 -3.84 12.34 -11.05
N GLY A 55 -4.37 13.22 -11.90
CA GLY A 55 -5.75 13.69 -11.83
C GLY A 55 -6.09 14.28 -10.45
N ASN A 56 -7.21 13.85 -9.87
CA ASN A 56 -7.75 14.40 -8.61
C ASN A 56 -7.24 13.65 -7.36
N LEU A 57 -6.06 13.02 -7.43
CA LEU A 57 -5.49 12.31 -6.29
C LEU A 57 -4.86 13.28 -5.28
N SER A 58 -5.22 13.14 -4.01
CA SER A 58 -4.65 13.90 -2.90
C SER A 58 -3.63 13.03 -2.17
N PHE A 59 -2.38 13.47 -2.13
CA PHE A 59 -1.31 12.86 -1.34
C PHE A 59 -1.16 13.62 -0.02
N GLN A 60 -1.11 12.88 1.09
CA GLN A 60 -0.93 13.45 2.42
C GLN A 60 0.35 12.93 3.06
N SER A 61 1.00 13.72 3.92
CA SER A 61 2.07 13.21 4.77
C SER A 61 1.48 12.47 5.97
N TYR A 62 1.93 11.24 6.25
CA TYR A 62 1.42 10.41 7.36
C TYR A 62 1.52 11.08 8.73
N ARG A 63 2.52 11.96 8.92
CA ARG A 63 2.61 12.91 10.04
C ARG A 63 3.25 14.22 9.53
N PRO A 64 2.97 15.39 10.16
CA PRO A 64 3.57 16.67 9.75
C PRO A 64 5.10 16.62 9.64
N ASN A 65 5.76 15.94 10.59
CA ASN A 65 7.23 15.83 10.65
C ASN A 65 7.79 14.70 9.78
N LYS A 66 7.00 14.08 8.89
CA LYS A 66 7.37 12.92 8.07
C LYS A 66 6.82 13.06 6.64
N LYS A 67 7.29 14.11 5.94
CA LYS A 67 6.90 14.49 4.57
C LYS A 67 7.11 13.43 3.49
N ASN A 68 8.06 12.56 3.76
CA ASN A 68 8.53 11.43 2.98
C ASN A 68 7.62 10.18 3.05
N ILE A 69 6.53 10.25 3.81
CA ILE A 69 5.62 9.14 4.07
C ILE A 69 4.30 9.52 3.44
N LEU A 70 4.15 9.18 2.17
CA LEU A 70 3.01 9.59 1.38
C LEU A 70 1.84 8.62 1.61
N VAL A 71 0.71 9.18 2.05
CA VAL A 71 -0.57 8.51 2.25
C VAL A 71 -1.50 8.87 1.11
N ILE A 72 -2.18 7.87 0.57
CA ILE A 72 -3.24 8.04 -0.41
C ILE A 72 -4.39 7.08 -0.13
N GLY A 73 -5.62 7.56 -0.28
CA GLY A 73 -6.83 6.78 -0.03
C GLY A 73 -7.80 7.48 0.93
N PRO A 74 -9.07 7.04 0.98
CA PRO A 74 -9.67 6.02 0.10
C PRO A 74 -9.90 6.57 -1.32
N VAL A 75 -9.65 5.75 -2.36
CA VAL A 75 -9.84 6.14 -3.77
C VAL A 75 -10.59 5.07 -4.58
N PRO A 76 -11.33 5.41 -5.66
CA PRO A 76 -12.05 4.44 -6.48
C PRO A 76 -11.10 3.51 -7.26
N GLY A 77 -10.99 2.25 -6.83
CA GLY A 77 -10.09 1.26 -7.45
C GLY A 77 -10.32 1.03 -8.95
N GLN A 78 -11.55 1.21 -9.46
CA GLN A 78 -11.86 1.06 -10.90
C GLN A 78 -11.16 2.12 -11.76
N LYS A 79 -10.91 3.31 -11.20
CA LYS A 79 -10.18 4.40 -11.86
C LYS A 79 -8.68 4.34 -11.55
N TYR A 80 -8.32 3.92 -10.33
CA TYR A 80 -6.95 3.98 -9.81
C TYR A 80 -6.40 2.59 -9.46
N SER A 81 -6.31 1.72 -10.47
CA SER A 81 -5.54 0.46 -10.38
C SER A 81 -4.03 0.68 -10.47
N GLU A 82 -3.62 1.80 -11.06
CA GLU A 82 -2.24 2.29 -11.11
C GLU A 82 -2.24 3.72 -10.61
N ILE A 83 -1.25 4.07 -9.78
CA ILE A 83 -1.12 5.38 -9.15
C ILE A 83 0.31 5.88 -9.37
N ALA A 84 0.42 7.02 -10.06
CA ALA A 84 1.67 7.75 -10.25
C ALA A 84 1.91 8.69 -9.05
N PHE A 85 3.03 8.51 -8.35
CA PHE A 85 3.47 9.41 -7.29
C PHE A 85 4.53 10.39 -7.84
N PRO A 86 4.32 11.71 -7.76
CA PRO A 86 5.31 12.70 -8.14
C PRO A 86 6.30 12.91 -6.97
N ILE A 87 7.50 12.35 -7.07
CA ILE A 87 8.50 12.41 -6.00
C ILE A 87 9.63 13.36 -6.41
N LEU A 88 10.01 14.27 -5.52
CA LEU A 88 11.21 15.09 -5.65
C LEU A 88 12.40 14.38 -4.99
N SER A 89 13.48 14.18 -5.74
CA SER A 89 14.73 13.69 -5.17
C SER A 89 15.42 14.77 -4.32
N PRO A 90 15.99 14.41 -3.16
CA PRO A 90 16.77 15.35 -2.36
C PRO A 90 18.11 15.68 -3.03
N ASP A 91 18.70 16.81 -2.63
CA ASP A 91 20.00 17.26 -3.08
C ASP A 91 21.05 17.21 -1.94
N PRO A 92 22.07 16.32 -2.03
CA PRO A 92 23.17 16.23 -1.06
C PRO A 92 24.03 17.50 -0.93
N THR A 93 24.01 18.41 -1.91
CA THR A 93 24.81 19.64 -1.81
C THR A 93 24.20 20.59 -0.77
N THR A 94 22.87 20.65 -0.70
CA THR A 94 22.09 21.47 0.25
C THR A 94 21.72 20.71 1.53
N LYS A 95 21.24 19.47 1.44
CA LYS A 95 20.83 18.62 2.57
C LYS A 95 21.98 17.68 2.99
N LYS A 96 22.69 18.03 4.06
CA LYS A 96 23.92 17.31 4.52
C LYS A 96 23.67 15.91 5.09
N ASP A 97 22.43 15.62 5.48
CA ASP A 97 21.93 14.33 5.95
C ASP A 97 21.63 13.33 4.81
N VAL A 98 21.73 13.79 3.55
CA VAL A 98 21.50 12.98 2.35
C VAL A 98 22.82 12.75 1.61
N HIS A 99 23.03 11.54 1.11
CA HIS A 99 24.24 11.15 0.38
C HIS A 99 23.91 10.47 -0.96
N PHE A 100 24.84 10.53 -1.92
CA PHE A 100 24.72 9.82 -3.21
C PHE A 100 24.92 8.30 -3.01
N LEU A 101 23.81 7.63 -2.75
CA LEU A 101 23.70 6.21 -2.38
C LEU A 101 22.50 5.57 -3.09
N LYS A 102 22.39 4.25 -2.96
CA LYS A 102 21.18 3.50 -3.29
C LYS A 102 20.24 3.50 -2.08
N TYR A 103 18.99 3.90 -2.29
CA TYR A 103 17.95 3.98 -1.26
C TYR A 103 16.84 2.95 -1.52
N PRO A 104 16.34 2.25 -0.48
CA PRO A 104 15.18 1.39 -0.60
C PRO A 104 13.88 2.21 -0.53
N ILE A 105 12.92 1.87 -1.38
CA ILE A 105 11.55 2.38 -1.38
C ILE A 105 10.63 1.23 -1.00
N TYR A 106 9.78 1.45 0.01
CA TYR A 106 8.80 0.45 0.48
C TYR A 106 7.38 0.93 0.18
N VAL A 107 6.59 0.05 -0.44
CA VAL A 107 5.17 0.29 -0.71
C VAL A 107 4.29 -0.72 0.02
N GLY A 108 3.19 -0.22 0.59
CA GLY A 108 2.08 -1.04 1.07
C GLY A 108 0.82 -0.62 0.33
N GLY A 109 0.19 -1.56 -0.36
CA GLY A 109 -1.07 -1.36 -1.10
C GLY A 109 -2.14 -2.30 -0.58
N ASN A 110 -3.13 -1.76 0.12
CA ASN A 110 -4.37 -2.49 0.42
C ASN A 110 -5.35 -2.41 -0.76
N ARG A 111 -6.21 -3.40 -0.91
CA ARG A 111 -7.49 -3.28 -1.61
C ARG A 111 -8.49 -4.18 -0.89
N GLY A 112 -9.25 -3.63 0.03
CA GLY A 112 -10.04 -4.41 0.98
C GLY A 112 -10.62 -3.55 2.10
N ARG A 113 -11.82 -3.89 2.60
CA ARG A 113 -12.21 -3.48 3.95
C ARG A 113 -11.42 -4.35 4.94
N GLY A 114 -10.88 -3.72 5.98
CA GLY A 114 -10.20 -4.45 7.05
C GLY A 114 -11.13 -5.41 7.79
N GLN A 115 -10.55 -6.48 8.32
CA GLN A 115 -11.23 -7.53 9.09
C GLN A 115 -11.50 -7.08 10.55
N ILE A 116 -10.74 -6.10 11.04
CA ILE A 116 -10.68 -5.66 12.43
C ILE A 116 -10.68 -4.12 12.46
N TYR A 117 -11.44 -3.53 13.39
CA TYR A 117 -11.46 -2.09 13.65
C TYR A 117 -10.39 -1.67 14.68
N PRO A 118 -10.05 -0.36 14.80
CA PRO A 118 -9.03 0.10 15.74
C PRO A 118 -9.31 -0.19 17.23
N ASP A 119 -10.55 -0.50 17.59
CA ASP A 119 -10.97 -0.92 18.94
C ASP A 119 -10.79 -2.44 19.19
N GLY A 120 -10.36 -3.20 18.19
CA GLY A 120 -10.20 -4.66 18.23
C GLY A 120 -11.45 -5.44 17.81
N SER A 121 -12.58 -4.79 17.53
CA SER A 121 -13.80 -5.47 17.10
C SER A 121 -13.68 -6.04 15.67
N LYS A 122 -14.29 -7.21 15.42
CA LYS A 122 -14.38 -7.81 14.08
C LYS A 122 -15.36 -7.01 13.21
N SER A 123 -15.02 -6.83 11.93
CA SER A 123 -15.94 -6.30 10.93
C SER A 123 -16.76 -7.40 10.27
N ASN A 124 -17.83 -7.05 9.55
CA ASN A 124 -18.56 -8.01 8.70
C ASN A 124 -17.80 -8.45 7.42
N ASN A 125 -16.49 -8.19 7.30
CA ASN A 125 -15.62 -8.65 6.21
C ASN A 125 -14.61 -9.71 6.69
N THR A 126 -15.03 -10.60 7.59
CA THR A 126 -14.23 -11.68 8.16
C THR A 126 -15.10 -12.88 8.55
N VAL A 127 -14.47 -14.00 8.90
CA VAL A 127 -15.13 -15.22 9.36
C VAL A 127 -15.52 -15.13 10.84
N TYR A 128 -16.71 -15.62 11.16
CA TYR A 128 -17.20 -15.80 12.52
C TYR A 128 -17.10 -17.29 12.91
N ASN A 129 -16.56 -17.55 14.09
CA ASN A 129 -16.31 -18.89 14.63
C ASN A 129 -17.21 -19.13 15.84
N ALA A 130 -17.48 -20.39 16.13
CA ALA A 130 -18.19 -20.83 17.32
C ALA A 130 -17.39 -20.58 18.61
N THR A 131 -17.99 -19.88 19.57
CA THR A 131 -17.39 -19.64 20.90
C THR A 131 -17.47 -20.88 21.81
N GLY A 132 -18.21 -21.93 21.41
CA GLY A 132 -18.34 -23.19 22.16
C GLY A 132 -18.62 -24.40 21.26
N ALA A 133 -18.48 -25.60 21.82
CA ALA A 133 -18.96 -26.83 21.19
C ALA A 133 -20.38 -27.13 21.67
N GLY A 134 -21.26 -27.62 20.79
CA GLY A 134 -22.66 -27.86 21.11
C GLY A 134 -23.54 -28.10 19.89
N VAL A 135 -24.86 -28.06 20.08
CA VAL A 135 -25.86 -28.11 19.00
C VAL A 135 -26.37 -26.70 18.74
N ILE A 136 -26.45 -26.29 17.48
CA ILE A 136 -26.92 -24.95 17.09
C ILE A 136 -28.44 -24.82 17.24
N THR A 137 -28.87 -23.69 17.81
CA THR A 137 -30.24 -23.18 17.73
C THR A 137 -30.18 -21.76 17.13
N ILE A 138 -30.99 -21.46 16.12
CA ILE A 138 -30.98 -20.16 15.43
C ILE A 138 -32.17 -19.34 15.92
N THR A 139 -31.91 -18.27 16.69
CA THR A 139 -32.96 -17.41 17.27
C THR A 139 -32.54 -15.94 17.22
N ASP A 140 -33.55 -15.04 17.24
CA ASP A 140 -33.33 -13.62 17.52
C ASP A 140 -32.74 -13.41 18.93
N PRO A 141 -32.05 -12.29 19.20
CA PRO A 141 -31.39 -12.06 20.49
C PRO A 141 -32.38 -12.10 21.66
N ALA A 142 -32.21 -13.08 22.55
CA ALA A 142 -33.04 -13.27 23.74
C ALA A 142 -32.19 -13.43 25.01
N ASP A 143 -32.63 -12.83 26.11
CA ASP A 143 -31.92 -12.89 27.40
C ASP A 143 -31.96 -14.31 28.01
N GLY A 144 -30.86 -15.05 27.88
CA GLY A 144 -30.71 -16.40 28.40
C GLY A 144 -29.26 -16.79 28.67
N ARG A 145 -29.04 -17.75 29.58
CA ARG A 145 -27.70 -18.25 29.97
C ARG A 145 -27.09 -19.22 28.94
N GLN A 146 -27.11 -18.85 27.67
CA GLN A 146 -26.46 -19.58 26.58
C GLN A 146 -25.29 -18.76 26.04
N VAL A 147 -24.33 -19.41 25.40
CA VAL A 147 -23.27 -18.71 24.65
C VAL A 147 -23.90 -18.21 23.36
N VAL A 148 -24.04 -16.89 23.21
CA VAL A 148 -24.68 -16.27 22.05
C VAL A 148 -23.62 -15.68 21.12
N ASP A 149 -23.47 -16.27 19.94
CA ASP A 149 -22.59 -15.78 18.88
C ASP A 149 -23.35 -14.84 17.93
N ILE A 150 -23.08 -13.55 18.00
CA ILE A 150 -23.74 -12.53 17.16
C ILE A 150 -23.00 -12.38 15.83
N ILE A 151 -23.64 -12.77 14.73
CA ILE A 151 -23.11 -12.66 13.37
C ILE A 151 -23.79 -11.48 12.65
N PRO A 152 -23.06 -10.43 12.24
CA PRO A 152 -23.65 -9.30 11.52
C PRO A 152 -23.94 -9.65 10.05
N PRO A 153 -24.85 -8.94 9.36
CA PRO A 153 -25.12 -9.16 7.93
C PRO A 153 -23.87 -8.99 7.05
N GLY A 154 -23.63 -9.95 6.14
CA GLY A 154 -22.52 -9.91 5.19
C GLY A 154 -21.97 -11.30 4.84
N PRO A 155 -21.36 -12.03 5.79
CA PRO A 155 -20.86 -13.39 5.57
C PRO A 155 -22.03 -14.39 5.50
N GLU A 156 -21.92 -15.39 4.63
CA GLU A 156 -22.95 -16.44 4.44
C GLU A 156 -22.82 -17.51 5.52
N LEU A 157 -23.92 -17.98 6.09
CA LEU A 157 -23.91 -19.08 7.08
C LEU A 157 -23.60 -20.41 6.40
N LEU A 158 -22.69 -21.19 6.97
CA LEU A 158 -22.31 -22.53 6.49
C LEU A 158 -22.97 -23.66 7.28
N VAL A 159 -23.60 -23.33 8.40
CA VAL A 159 -24.14 -24.27 9.38
C VAL A 159 -25.67 -24.21 9.41
N SER A 160 -26.30 -25.33 9.76
CA SER A 160 -27.75 -25.45 9.88
C SER A 160 -28.23 -25.56 11.32
N GLU A 161 -29.51 -25.26 11.56
CA GLU A 161 -30.14 -25.50 12.85
C GLU A 161 -30.12 -27.01 13.20
N GLY A 162 -29.83 -27.34 14.47
CA GLY A 162 -29.67 -28.72 14.93
C GLY A 162 -28.32 -29.37 14.59
N GLU A 163 -27.41 -28.67 13.90
CA GLU A 163 -26.06 -29.17 13.60
C GLU A 163 -25.17 -29.16 14.85
N SER A 164 -24.32 -30.18 14.98
CA SER A 164 -23.32 -30.29 16.06
C SER A 164 -21.99 -29.67 15.65
N ILE A 165 -21.57 -28.64 16.39
CA ILE A 165 -20.37 -27.84 16.14
C ILE A 165 -19.30 -28.02 17.21
N LYS A 166 -18.05 -27.80 16.80
CA LYS A 166 -16.88 -27.75 17.68
C LYS A 166 -16.53 -26.32 18.04
N PHE A 167 -15.85 -26.14 19.18
CA PHE A 167 -15.18 -24.88 19.52
C PHE A 167 -14.26 -24.43 18.37
N ASP A 168 -14.26 -23.13 18.07
CA ASP A 168 -13.54 -22.49 16.96
C ASP A 168 -13.92 -22.95 15.54
N GLN A 169 -14.98 -23.76 15.37
CA GLN A 169 -15.49 -24.12 14.04
C GLN A 169 -16.05 -22.86 13.33
N PRO A 170 -15.71 -22.61 12.05
CA PRO A 170 -16.27 -21.50 11.30
C PRO A 170 -17.78 -21.70 11.09
N LEU A 171 -18.57 -20.72 11.52
CA LEU A 171 -20.01 -20.66 11.32
C LEU A 171 -20.38 -20.04 9.97
N THR A 172 -19.45 -19.28 9.38
CA THR A 172 -19.67 -18.52 8.14
C THR A 172 -18.61 -18.75 7.08
N SER A 173 -18.96 -18.47 5.83
CA SER A 173 -17.99 -18.31 4.74
C SER A 173 -17.12 -17.06 4.97
N ASN A 174 -16.04 -16.94 4.18
CA ASN A 174 -15.19 -15.76 4.19
C ASN A 174 -15.61 -14.77 3.09
N PRO A 175 -16.26 -13.64 3.42
CA PRO A 175 -16.68 -12.65 2.43
C PRO A 175 -15.51 -11.79 1.90
N ASN A 176 -14.30 -11.91 2.47
CA ASN A 176 -13.18 -11.07 2.07
C ASN A 176 -12.59 -11.47 0.72
N VAL A 177 -12.85 -10.61 -0.27
CA VAL A 177 -12.32 -10.66 -1.64
C VAL A 177 -11.24 -9.58 -1.89
N GLY A 178 -10.74 -8.99 -0.81
CA GLY A 178 -9.64 -8.03 -0.78
C GLY A 178 -8.34 -8.59 -0.21
N GLY A 179 -7.32 -7.76 -0.09
CA GLY A 179 -6.05 -8.12 0.52
C GLY A 179 -5.07 -6.95 0.60
N PHE A 180 -4.06 -7.10 1.45
CA PHE A 180 -2.93 -6.18 1.56
C PHE A 180 -1.69 -6.81 0.93
N GLY A 181 -1.06 -6.08 0.01
CA GLY A 181 0.20 -6.45 -0.62
C GLY A 181 1.31 -5.49 -0.25
N GLN A 182 2.52 -6.02 -0.06
CA GLN A 182 3.73 -5.23 0.12
C GLN A 182 4.60 -5.35 -1.13
N GLY A 183 5.50 -4.38 -1.31
CA GLY A 183 6.55 -4.45 -2.30
C GLY A 183 7.68 -3.49 -1.97
N ASP A 184 8.84 -3.80 -2.50
CA ASP A 184 10.06 -3.03 -2.36
C ASP A 184 10.65 -2.72 -3.74
N ALA A 185 11.43 -1.65 -3.78
CA ALA A 185 12.23 -1.24 -4.92
C ALA A 185 13.48 -0.51 -4.41
N GLU A 186 14.45 -0.32 -5.30
CA GLU A 186 15.67 0.43 -5.01
C GLU A 186 15.81 1.56 -6.03
N ILE A 187 16.26 2.72 -5.57
CA ILE A 187 16.57 3.88 -6.41
C ILE A 187 17.98 4.38 -6.12
N VAL A 188 18.77 4.66 -7.15
CA VAL A 188 20.10 5.25 -6.99
C VAL A 188 20.00 6.77 -7.08
N LEU A 189 20.35 7.48 -6.01
CA LEU A 189 20.59 8.92 -6.08
C LEU A 189 21.99 9.14 -6.66
N GLN A 190 22.06 9.52 -7.93
CA GLN A 190 23.29 9.57 -8.71
C GLN A 190 23.88 10.99 -8.74
N ASP A 191 25.20 11.06 -8.63
CA ASP A 191 26.00 12.26 -8.84
C ASP A 191 26.42 12.33 -10.32
N PRO A 192 26.07 13.39 -11.08
CA PRO A 192 26.47 13.52 -12.48
C PRO A 192 27.99 13.54 -12.67
N LEU A 193 28.78 14.02 -11.70
CA LEU A 193 30.24 14.04 -11.78
C LEU A 193 30.83 12.62 -11.74
N ARG A 194 30.22 11.70 -10.99
CA ARG A 194 30.63 10.27 -10.98
C ARG A 194 30.46 9.64 -12.35
N VAL A 195 29.37 9.96 -13.05
CA VAL A 195 29.10 9.45 -14.41
C VAL A 195 30.07 10.06 -15.42
N GLN A 196 30.33 11.36 -15.36
CA GLN A 196 31.31 12.02 -16.23
C GLN A 196 32.73 11.47 -16.03
N GLY A 197 33.17 11.30 -14.78
CA GLY A 197 34.46 10.69 -14.46
C GLY A 197 34.58 9.24 -14.94
N LEU A 198 33.51 8.45 -14.81
CA LEU A 198 33.45 7.09 -15.35
C LEU A 198 33.58 7.06 -16.88
N LEU A 199 32.89 7.96 -17.60
CA LEU A 199 32.97 8.04 -19.06
C LEU A 199 34.39 8.42 -19.54
N PHE A 200 35.03 9.38 -18.87
CA PHE A 200 36.43 9.74 -19.17
C PHE A 200 37.39 8.58 -18.90
N PHE A 201 37.21 7.87 -17.78
CA PHE A 201 38.00 6.69 -17.46
C PHE A 201 37.84 5.58 -18.50
N LEU A 202 36.60 5.25 -18.90
CA LEU A 202 36.32 4.26 -19.95
C LEU A 202 36.95 4.66 -21.29
N ALA A 203 36.89 5.94 -21.68
CA ALA A 203 37.55 6.43 -22.89
C ALA A 203 39.08 6.29 -22.82
N SER A 204 39.69 6.56 -21.66
CA SER A 204 41.14 6.38 -21.47
C SER A 204 41.57 4.91 -21.50
N VAL A 205 40.74 3.98 -20.98
CA VAL A 205 40.96 2.53 -21.08
C VAL A 205 40.88 2.07 -22.53
N ILE A 206 39.88 2.52 -23.30
CA ILE A 206 39.77 2.19 -24.74
C ILE A 206 41.00 2.72 -25.50
N LEU A 207 41.43 3.96 -25.22
CA LEU A 207 42.61 4.54 -25.87
C LEU A 207 43.91 3.79 -25.54
N ALA A 208 44.02 3.23 -24.33
CA ALA A 208 45.18 2.41 -23.92
C ALA A 208 45.12 0.95 -24.43
N GLN A 209 44.01 0.52 -25.02
CA GLN A 209 43.84 -0.80 -25.64
C GLN A 209 44.11 -0.82 -27.15
N ILE A 210 44.27 0.36 -27.77
CA ILE A 210 44.60 0.56 -29.19
C ILE A 210 46.12 0.62 -29.38
#